data_AF-A0A3D0D3C8-F1
#
_entry.id   AF-A0A3D0D3C8-F1
#
_cell.length_a   1.000
_cell.length_b   1.000
_cell.length_c   1.000
_cell.angle_alpha   90.00
_cell.angle_beta   90.00
_cell.angle_gamma   90.00
#
_symmetry.space_group_name_H-M   'P 1'
#
loop_
_entity.id
_entity.type
_entity.pdbx_description
1 polymer ?
#
loop_
_entity_poly.entity_id
_entity_poly.type
_entity_poly.pdbx_seq_one_letter_code
_entity_poly.pdbx_strand_id
1 'polypeptide(L)'
;MSIRLHAALQASDAPSAVHELEALLAEWPAEREQAAIHYALSCLQSDSERFLPHAARAAQLYRDVYQQTGMIEYRQYYEELTGIILADPPALPPPPEVVTTHTVDLEALLA
;
A
#
# COMPACT_ATOMS: atom_id res chain seq x y z
N MET A 1 3.37 1.22 -4.89
CA MET A 1 2.46 2.18 -5.57
C MET A 1 2.46 1.88 -7.06
N SER A 2 1.31 1.62 -7.69
CA SER A 2 1.25 1.20 -9.10
C SER A 2 1.42 2.39 -10.05
N ILE A 3 2.32 2.29 -11.02
CA ILE A 3 2.67 3.34 -12.02
C ILE A 3 1.41 3.89 -12.71
N ARG A 4 0.39 3.06 -12.89
CA ARG A 4 -0.88 3.42 -13.53
C ARG A 4 -1.71 4.42 -12.73
N LEU A 5 -1.68 4.33 -11.39
CA LEU A 5 -2.38 5.29 -10.53
C LEU A 5 -1.75 6.69 -10.63
N HIS A 6 -0.42 6.74 -10.72
CA HIS A 6 0.31 8.00 -10.89
C HIS A 6 0.06 8.61 -12.28
N ALA A 7 -0.05 7.77 -13.31
CA ALA A 7 -0.39 8.22 -14.66
C ALA A 7 -1.82 8.81 -14.74
N ALA A 8 -2.81 8.16 -14.12
CA ALA A 8 -4.19 8.66 -14.07
C ALA A 8 -4.29 10.01 -13.32
N LEU A 9 -3.55 10.15 -12.21
CA LEU A 9 -3.54 11.38 -11.41
C LEU A 9 -2.83 12.56 -12.11
N GLN A 10 -1.92 12.33 -13.06
CA GLN A 10 -1.18 13.40 -13.75
C GLN A 10 -1.83 13.88 -15.05
N ALA A 11 -2.78 13.14 -15.62
CA ALA A 11 -3.34 13.42 -16.94
C ALA A 11 -4.75 14.05 -16.93
N SER A 12 -5.44 14.04 -15.79
CA SER A 12 -6.90 14.25 -15.75
C SER A 12 -7.30 15.49 -14.93
N ASP A 13 -8.37 16.16 -15.34
CA ASP A 13 -9.04 17.13 -14.48
C ASP A 13 -9.68 16.40 -13.28
N ALA A 14 -9.88 17.12 -12.15
CA ALA A 14 -10.32 16.49 -10.90
C ALA A 14 -11.60 15.63 -11.04
N PRO A 15 -12.63 16.03 -11.82
CA PRO A 15 -13.81 15.19 -12.05
C PRO A 15 -13.50 13.91 -12.82
N SER A 16 -12.68 13.96 -13.88
CA SER A 16 -12.33 12.77 -14.67
C SER A 16 -11.46 11.81 -13.86
N ALA A 17 -10.53 12.34 -13.06
CA ALA A 17 -9.70 11.53 -12.17
C ALA A 17 -10.55 10.77 -11.14
N VAL A 18 -11.57 11.41 -10.55
CA VAL A 18 -12.50 10.74 -9.63
C VAL A 18 -13.25 9.61 -10.34
N HIS A 19 -13.76 9.85 -11.55
CA HIS A 19 -14.49 8.84 -12.31
C HIS A 19 -13.61 7.62 -12.66
N GLU A 20 -12.38 7.85 -13.09
CA GLU A 20 -11.41 6.77 -13.37
C GLU A 20 -11.07 5.97 -12.10
N LEU A 21 -10.85 6.63 -10.97
CA LEU A 21 -10.56 5.97 -9.70
C LEU A 21 -11.76 5.16 -9.18
N GLU A 22 -12.98 5.67 -9.32
CA GLU A 22 -14.21 4.92 -8.99
C GLU A 22 -14.35 3.68 -9.88
N ALA A 23 -14.01 3.76 -11.17
CA ALA A 23 -14.01 2.60 -12.06
C ALA A 23 -12.95 1.55 -11.65
N LEU A 24 -11.74 2.00 -11.25
CA LEU A 24 -10.66 1.12 -10.79
C LEU A 24 -11.03 0.36 -9.52
N LEU A 25 -11.87 0.91 -8.63
CA LEU A 25 -12.36 0.17 -7.44
C LEU A 25 -13.12 -1.10 -7.81
N ALA A 26 -13.87 -1.08 -8.92
CA ALA A 26 -14.62 -2.25 -9.38
C ALA A 26 -13.72 -3.27 -10.09
N GLU A 27 -12.68 -2.81 -10.77
CA GLU A 27 -11.78 -3.67 -11.53
C GLU A 27 -10.75 -4.37 -10.63
N TRP A 28 -10.26 -3.69 -9.58
CA TRP A 28 -9.11 -4.14 -8.80
C TRP A 28 -9.51 -4.48 -7.36
N PRO A 29 -9.81 -5.76 -7.06
CA PRO A 29 -10.39 -6.16 -5.78
C PRO A 29 -9.34 -6.35 -4.66
N ALA A 30 -8.05 -6.34 -4.98
CA ALA A 30 -7.01 -6.65 -4.02
C ALA A 30 -6.81 -5.50 -3.00
N GLU A 31 -6.57 -5.85 -1.73
CA GLU A 31 -6.60 -4.92 -0.60
C GLU A 31 -5.61 -3.76 -0.74
N ARG A 32 -4.42 -4.04 -1.29
CA ARG A 32 -3.35 -3.04 -1.48
C ARG A 32 -3.74 -2.02 -2.54
N GLU A 33 -4.30 -2.49 -3.64
CA GLU A 33 -4.81 -1.68 -4.74
C GLU A 33 -6.00 -0.84 -4.27
N GLN A 34 -6.96 -1.44 -3.57
CA GLN A 34 -8.09 -0.71 -3.00
C GLN A 34 -7.64 0.38 -2.02
N ALA A 35 -6.67 0.10 -1.14
CA ALA A 35 -6.14 1.09 -0.20
C ALA A 35 -5.58 2.31 -0.94
N ALA A 36 -4.78 2.07 -1.99
CA ALA A 36 -4.18 3.13 -2.79
C ALA A 36 -5.22 3.95 -3.56
N ILE A 37 -6.27 3.31 -4.09
CA ILE A 37 -7.34 4.01 -4.83
C ILE A 37 -8.19 4.86 -3.87
N HIS A 38 -8.59 4.32 -2.73
CA HIS A 38 -9.31 5.10 -1.71
C HIS A 38 -8.47 6.26 -1.16
N TYR A 39 -7.17 6.05 -0.99
CA TYR A 39 -6.24 7.11 -0.61
C TYR A 39 -6.21 8.23 -1.65
N ALA A 40 -6.03 7.89 -2.93
CA ALA A 40 -6.03 8.85 -4.02
C ALA A 40 -7.34 9.66 -4.10
N LEU A 41 -8.48 8.98 -3.94
CA LEU A 41 -9.80 9.63 -3.88
C LEU A 41 -9.91 10.62 -2.72
N SER A 42 -9.32 10.31 -1.56
CA SER A 42 -9.32 11.24 -0.42
C SER A 42 -8.43 12.47 -0.64
N CYS A 43 -7.32 12.33 -1.37
CA CYS A 43 -6.41 13.44 -1.66
C CYS A 43 -6.94 14.42 -2.69
N LEU A 44 -7.81 13.99 -3.62
CA LEU A 44 -8.30 14.84 -4.71
C LEU A 44 -9.25 15.95 -4.24
N GLN A 45 -10.01 15.74 -3.16
CA GLN A 45 -10.91 16.75 -2.59
C GLN A 45 -11.06 16.56 -1.07
N SER A 46 -10.05 16.98 -0.31
CA SER A 46 -9.99 16.83 1.15
C SER A 46 -11.10 17.56 1.93
N ASP A 47 -11.81 18.51 1.29
CA ASP A 47 -12.81 19.37 1.93
C ASP A 47 -14.27 18.96 1.64
N SER A 48 -14.49 17.91 0.86
CA SER A 48 -15.85 17.45 0.54
C SER A 48 -16.26 16.29 1.45
N GLU A 49 -17.41 16.42 2.11
CA GLU A 49 -18.00 15.34 2.93
C GLU A 49 -18.17 14.02 2.14
N ARG A 50 -18.28 14.12 0.80
CA ARG A 50 -18.32 12.97 -0.11
C ARG A 50 -17.08 12.08 -0.02
N PHE A 51 -15.89 12.65 0.24
CA PHE A 51 -14.62 11.91 0.21
C PHE A 51 -14.11 11.48 1.59
N LEU A 52 -14.73 11.95 2.68
CA LEU A 52 -14.45 11.49 4.05
C LEU A 52 -14.51 9.96 4.22
N PRO A 53 -15.50 9.23 3.63
CA PRO A 53 -15.53 7.77 3.73
C PRO A 53 -14.33 7.09 3.06
N HIS A 54 -13.73 7.71 2.03
CA HIS A 54 -12.57 7.14 1.34
C HIS A 54 -11.32 7.20 2.22
N ALA A 55 -11.12 8.29 2.97
CA ALA A 55 -10.02 8.40 3.93
C ALA A 55 -10.13 7.32 5.03
N ALA A 56 -11.33 7.13 5.59
CA ALA A 56 -11.58 6.10 6.60
C ALA A 56 -11.34 4.69 6.05
N ARG A 57 -11.79 4.41 4.82
CA ARG A 57 -11.61 3.11 4.18
C ARG A 57 -10.14 2.83 3.84
N ALA A 58 -9.42 3.81 3.33
CA ALA A 58 -7.98 3.70 3.07
C ALA A 58 -7.20 3.43 4.35
N ALA A 59 -7.50 4.15 5.45
CA ALA A 59 -6.85 3.95 6.73
C ALA A 59 -7.10 2.53 7.26
N GLN A 60 -8.33 2.02 7.18
CA GLN A 60 -8.62 0.64 7.56
C GLN A 60 -7.78 -0.36 6.77
N LEU A 61 -7.76 -0.24 5.44
CA LEU A 61 -7.03 -1.16 4.57
C LEU A 61 -5.51 -1.08 4.81
N TYR A 62 -4.95 0.11 5.00
CA TYR A 62 -3.52 0.25 5.31
C TYR A 62 -3.15 -0.36 6.66
N ARG A 63 -4.02 -0.25 7.68
CA ARG A 63 -3.82 -0.95 8.94
C ARG A 63 -3.82 -2.46 8.76
N ASP A 64 -4.79 -2.99 8.02
CA ASP A 64 -4.93 -4.44 7.81
C ASP A 64 -3.73 -5.01 7.03
N VAL A 65 -3.31 -4.33 5.95
CA VAL A 65 -2.13 -4.72 5.17
C VAL A 65 -0.84 -4.58 5.99
N TYR A 66 -0.72 -3.55 6.82
CA TYR A 66 0.44 -3.39 7.71
C TYR A 66 0.55 -4.53 8.72
N GLN A 67 -0.57 -4.96 9.31
CA GLN A 67 -0.59 -6.09 10.24
C GLN A 67 -0.16 -7.40 9.58
N GLN A 68 -0.48 -7.59 8.30
CA GLN A 68 -0.11 -8.79 7.56
C GLN A 68 1.36 -8.78 7.10
N THR A 69 1.90 -7.61 6.74
CA THR A 69 3.18 -7.49 6.01
C THR A 69 4.31 -6.87 6.81
N GLY A 70 4.00 -6.07 7.83
CA GLY A 70 4.97 -5.26 8.56
C GLY A 70 5.63 -4.14 7.74
N MET A 71 5.17 -3.88 6.51
CA MET A 71 5.80 -2.88 5.62
C MET A 71 5.54 -1.45 6.10
N ILE A 72 6.61 -0.70 6.33
CA ILE A 72 6.61 0.63 6.97
C ILE A 72 5.79 1.65 6.17
N GLU A 73 5.76 1.51 4.85
CA GLU A 73 5.03 2.40 3.96
C GLU A 73 3.53 2.46 4.32
N TYR A 74 2.93 1.33 4.70
CA TYR A 74 1.52 1.28 5.08
C TYR A 74 1.24 1.93 6.43
N ARG A 75 2.21 1.89 7.36
CA ARG A 75 2.14 2.64 8.61
C ARG A 75 2.21 4.15 8.36
N GLN A 76 3.05 4.59 7.43
CA GLN A 76 3.18 6.00 7.07
C GLN A 76 1.88 6.53 6.45
N TYR A 77 1.27 5.81 5.51
CA TYR A 77 -0.01 6.22 4.93
C TYR A 77 -1.16 6.22 5.94
N TYR A 78 -1.17 5.28 6.89
CA TYR A 78 -2.13 5.28 7.99
C TYR A 78 -1.97 6.51 8.87
N GLU A 79 -0.73 6.83 9.26
CA GLU A 79 -0.41 8.02 10.05
C GLU A 79 -0.79 9.32 9.32
N GLU A 80 -0.55 9.41 8.02
CA GLU A 80 -0.94 10.57 7.20
C GLU A 80 -2.46 10.79 7.19
N LEU A 81 -3.23 9.70 7.08
CA LEU A 81 -4.69 9.76 7.04
C LEU A 81 -5.34 10.03 8.40
N THR A 82 -4.77 9.52 9.50
CA THR A 82 -5.44 9.54 10.82
C THR A 82 -4.69 10.33 11.89
N GLY A 83 -3.44 10.70 11.66
CA GLY A 83 -2.53 11.28 12.65
C GLY A 83 -2.11 10.30 13.77
N ILE A 84 -2.37 8.99 13.61
CA ILE A 84 -2.11 7.98 14.64
C ILE A 84 -0.98 7.08 14.15
N ILE A 85 0.00 6.86 15.02
CA ILE A 85 1.13 5.97 14.75
C ILE A 85 0.76 4.54 15.17
N LEU A 86 0.85 3.59 14.23
CA LEU A 86 0.71 2.15 14.55
C LEU A 86 1.95 1.64 15.29
N ALA A 87 1.74 0.72 16.24
CA ALA A 87 2.84 0.03 16.91
C ALA A 87 3.60 -0.87 15.92
N ASP A 88 4.89 -1.07 16.15
CA ASP A 88 5.71 -1.95 15.31
C ASP A 88 5.17 -3.38 15.30
N PRO A 89 5.27 -4.10 14.17
CA PRO A 89 4.85 -5.49 14.09
C PRO A 89 5.69 -6.34 15.04
N PRO A 90 5.17 -7.50 15.48
CA PRO A 90 5.97 -8.45 16.26
C PRO A 90 7.25 -8.82 15.50
N ALA A 91 8.33 -9.02 16.25
CA ALA A 91 9.62 -9.43 15.67
C ALA A 91 9.46 -10.69 14.82
N LEU A 92 10.21 -10.76 13.71
CA LEU A 92 10.24 -11.95 12.86
C LEU A 92 10.61 -13.17 13.71
N PRO A 93 10.00 -14.34 13.43
CA PRO A 93 10.41 -15.58 14.06
C PRO A 93 11.91 -15.82 13.76
N PRO A 94 12.65 -16.41 14.71
CA PRO A 94 14.05 -16.73 14.48
C PRO A 94 14.18 -17.59 13.21
N PRO A 95 15.22 -17.38 12.38
CA PRO A 95 15.43 -18.21 11.21
C PRO A 95 15.53 -19.69 11.64
N PRO A 96 15.02 -20.63 10.82
CA PRO A 96 15.16 -22.05 11.12
C PRO A 96 16.65 -22.40 11.27
N GLU A 97 16.98 -23.27 12.22
CA GLU A 97 18.35 -23.69 12.58
C GLU A 97 19.18 -24.32 11.43
N VAL A 98 18.60 -24.46 10.23
CA VAL A 98 19.28 -25.03 9.07
C VAL A 98 19.74 -23.91 8.14
N VAL A 99 20.82 -23.22 8.55
CA VAL A 99 21.75 -22.59 7.60
C VAL A 99 23.00 -23.46 7.58
N THR A 100 22.92 -24.59 6.89
CA THR A 100 24.14 -25.21 6.35
C THR A 100 24.64 -24.27 5.28
N THR A 101 25.58 -23.40 5.67
CA THR A 101 26.45 -22.66 4.77
C THR A 101 27.26 -23.69 3.99
N HIS A 102 26.66 -24.29 2.96
CA HIS A 102 27.43 -24.90 1.90
C HIS A 102 28.13 -23.72 1.24
N THR A 103 29.41 -23.55 1.54
CA THR A 103 30.31 -22.72 0.75
C THR A 103 30.19 -23.20 -0.68
N VAL A 104 29.43 -22.47 -1.49
CA VAL A 104 29.37 -22.68 -2.92
C VAL A 104 30.77 -22.35 -3.42
N ASP A 105 31.50 -23.37 -3.84
CA ASP A 105 32.77 -23.19 -4.51
C ASP A 105 32.50 -22.58 -5.88
N LEU A 106 32.73 -21.27 -5.99
CA LEU A 106 32.52 -20.51 -7.22
C LEU A 106 33.52 -20.89 -8.30
N GLU A 107 34.71 -21.43 -7.96
CA GLU A 107 35.68 -21.91 -8.95
C GLU A 107 35.17 -23.18 -9.64
N ALA A 108 34.47 -24.06 -8.92
CA ALA A 108 33.86 -25.26 -9.48
C ALA A 108 32.69 -24.98 -10.45
N LEU A 109 32.09 -23.78 -10.39
CA LEU A 109 30.99 -23.36 -11.27
C LEU A 109 31.45 -22.70 -12.59
N LEU A 110 32.73 -22.33 -12.68
CA LEU A 110 33.31 -21.64 -13.84
C LEU A 110 34.25 -22.53 -14.67
N ALA A 111 34.40 -23.81 -14.29
CA ALA A 111 35.23 -24.81 -14.97
C ALA A 111 34.45 -25.66 -15.98
#